data_AF-A0A3T1APY0-F1
#
_entry.id   AF-A0A3T1APY0-F1
#
_cell.length_a   1.000
_cell.length_b   1.000
_cell.length_c   1.000
_cell.angle_alpha   90.00
_cell.angle_beta   90.00
_cell.angle_gamma   90.00
#
_symmetry.space_group_name_H-M   'P 1'
#
loop_
_entity.id
_entity.type
_entity.pdbx_description
1 polymer ?
#
loop_
_entity_poly.entity_id
_entity_poly.type
_entity_poly.pdbx_seq_one_letter_code
_entity_poly.pdbx_strand_id
1 'polypeptide(L)'
;MAGSPPESRHVNIVRMGQLLLFIVVALVVATIVFGVTVLLSGGDSGLTPVEPDGRAIPLPSDRPLGESDISATRFDTVVRGYRMNQVDQALQRAAYDIGYKGELIGVLEAEVAALREGRTDDAEALRKAREASAAPAAPGPAEEAATATAPHIDLISGDDPIDEVAGLPPHAHEPAEKKPAEKKDDE
;
A
#
# COMPACT_ATOMS: atom_id res chain seq x y z
N MET A 1 -25.09 -72.54 -51.24
CA MET A 1 -24.29 -71.32 -51.09
C MET A 1 -25.22 -70.13 -51.15
N ALA A 2 -25.46 -69.41 -50.05
CA ALA A 2 -25.90 -68.01 -50.03
C ALA A 2 -25.86 -67.51 -48.57
N GLY A 3 -25.00 -66.52 -48.30
CA GLY A 3 -24.76 -65.98 -46.97
C GLY A 3 -25.81 -64.96 -46.54
N SER A 4 -26.12 -64.96 -45.25
CA SER A 4 -27.05 -64.04 -44.58
C SER A 4 -26.48 -62.61 -44.44
N PRO A 5 -27.34 -61.56 -44.43
CA PRO A 5 -26.89 -60.16 -44.46
C PRO A 5 -26.53 -59.60 -43.07
N PRO A 6 -25.61 -58.61 -42.98
CA PRO A 6 -25.28 -57.92 -41.73
C PRO A 6 -26.15 -56.67 -41.53
N GLU A 7 -27.35 -56.81 -40.96
CA GLU A 7 -28.30 -55.69 -40.75
C GLU A 7 -28.28 -55.08 -39.33
N SER A 8 -27.15 -55.15 -38.61
CA SER A 8 -27.08 -54.68 -37.22
C SER A 8 -26.16 -53.48 -36.99
N ARG A 9 -25.27 -53.14 -37.93
CA ARG A 9 -24.25 -52.08 -37.70
C ARG A 9 -24.80 -50.66 -37.85
N HIS A 10 -25.68 -50.44 -38.83
CA HIS A 10 -26.24 -49.12 -39.12
C HIS A 10 -27.25 -48.66 -38.05
N VAL A 11 -28.08 -49.57 -37.53
CA VAL A 11 -29.04 -49.25 -36.45
C VAL A 11 -28.33 -48.84 -35.17
N ASN A 12 -27.20 -49.49 -34.84
CA ASN A 12 -26.40 -49.12 -33.67
C ASN A 12 -25.71 -47.78 -33.83
N ILE A 13 -25.25 -47.40 -35.03
CA ILE A 13 -24.64 -46.08 -35.30
C ILE A 13 -25.67 -44.96 -35.24
N VAL A 14 -26.88 -45.19 -35.78
CA VAL A 14 -27.97 -44.20 -35.69
C VAL A 14 -28.43 -44.06 -34.23
N ARG A 15 -28.59 -45.18 -33.50
CA ARG A 15 -28.93 -45.14 -32.06
C ARG A 15 -27.82 -44.51 -31.22
N MET A 16 -26.56 -44.79 -31.50
CA MET A 16 -25.41 -44.17 -30.81
C MET A 16 -25.33 -42.67 -31.12
N GLY A 17 -25.53 -42.26 -32.37
CA GLY A 17 -25.59 -40.85 -32.75
C GLY A 17 -26.74 -40.10 -32.07
N GLN A 18 -27.90 -40.75 -31.96
CA GLN A 18 -29.05 -40.21 -31.22
C GLN A 18 -28.71 -40.02 -29.74
N LEU A 19 -28.07 -41.00 -29.10
CA LEU A 19 -27.64 -40.93 -27.69
C LEU A 19 -26.61 -39.81 -27.48
N LEU A 20 -25.63 -39.67 -28.37
CA LEU A 20 -24.64 -38.59 -28.31
C LEU A 20 -25.30 -37.21 -28.47
N LEU A 21 -26.25 -37.06 -29.39
CA LEU A 21 -27.01 -35.82 -29.55
C LEU A 21 -27.80 -35.48 -28.27
N PHE A 22 -28.48 -36.47 -27.68
CA PHE A 22 -29.19 -36.27 -26.40
C PHE A 22 -28.25 -35.83 -25.28
N ILE A 23 -27.06 -36.42 -25.17
CA ILE A 23 -26.06 -36.03 -24.16
C ILE A 23 -25.59 -34.58 -24.39
N VAL A 24 -25.29 -34.20 -25.64
CA VAL A 24 -24.86 -32.83 -25.96
C VAL A 24 -25.96 -31.83 -25.62
N VAL A 25 -27.20 -32.10 -26.01
CA VAL A 25 -28.34 -31.23 -25.69
C VAL A 25 -28.54 -31.14 -24.18
N ALA A 26 -28.46 -32.25 -23.45
CA ALA A 26 -28.57 -32.26 -22.00
C ALA A 26 -27.47 -31.43 -21.33
N LEU A 27 -26.21 -31.50 -21.82
CA LEU A 27 -25.11 -30.69 -21.32
C LEU A 27 -25.33 -29.20 -21.59
N VAL A 28 -25.80 -28.83 -22.78
CA VAL A 28 -26.12 -27.43 -23.12
C VAL A 28 -27.25 -26.89 -22.24
N VAL A 29 -28.30 -27.68 -22.02
CA VAL A 29 -29.38 -27.29 -21.11
C VAL A 29 -28.85 -27.16 -19.68
N ALA A 30 -28.01 -28.10 -19.22
CA ALA A 30 -27.41 -28.05 -17.90
C ALA A 30 -26.51 -26.82 -17.72
N THR A 31 -25.71 -26.44 -18.71
CA THR A 31 -24.86 -25.23 -18.63
C THR A 31 -25.69 -23.96 -18.64
N ILE A 32 -26.75 -23.88 -19.45
CA ILE A 32 -27.66 -22.73 -19.45
C ILE A 32 -28.37 -22.62 -18.08
N VAL A 33 -28.94 -23.72 -17.58
CA VAL A 33 -29.61 -23.74 -16.27
C VAL A 33 -28.62 -23.41 -15.17
N PHE A 34 -27.40 -23.94 -15.20
CA PHE A 34 -26.35 -23.61 -14.25
C PHE A 34 -25.99 -22.12 -14.32
N GLY A 35 -25.78 -21.57 -15.52
CA GLY A 35 -25.49 -20.15 -15.70
C GLY A 35 -26.62 -19.25 -15.19
N VAL A 36 -27.87 -19.59 -15.52
CA VAL A 36 -29.06 -18.87 -15.03
C VAL A 36 -29.22 -19.00 -13.53
N THR A 37 -29.01 -20.19 -12.95
CA THR A 37 -29.10 -20.41 -11.50
C THR A 37 -27.99 -19.72 -10.74
N VAL A 38 -26.77 -19.63 -11.26
CA VAL A 38 -25.68 -18.84 -10.68
C VAL A 38 -25.99 -17.35 -10.77
N LEU A 39 -26.47 -16.89 -11.93
CA LEU A 39 -26.82 -15.48 -12.15
C LEU A 39 -28.01 -15.02 -11.29
N LEU A 40 -29.03 -15.89 -11.13
CA LEU A 40 -30.20 -15.64 -10.30
C LEU A 40 -29.93 -15.87 -8.81
N SER A 41 -29.12 -16.88 -8.46
CA SER A 41 -28.68 -17.07 -7.07
C SER A 41 -27.81 -15.90 -6.62
N GLY A 42 -27.15 -15.19 -7.56
CA GLY A 42 -26.84 -13.76 -7.48
C GLY A 42 -26.33 -13.24 -6.14
N GLY A 43 -25.63 -14.08 -5.38
CA GLY A 43 -25.60 -13.91 -3.95
C GLY A 43 -24.52 -14.78 -3.36
N ASP A 44 -23.44 -14.10 -2.98
CA ASP A 44 -22.47 -14.53 -1.99
C ASP A 44 -23.18 -15.08 -0.74
N SER A 45 -23.69 -16.31 -0.77
CA SER A 45 -24.27 -16.97 0.42
C SER A 45 -23.17 -17.48 1.38
N GLY A 46 -22.02 -16.81 1.40
CA GLY A 46 -20.87 -17.16 2.21
C GLY A 46 -20.02 -15.99 2.68
N LEU A 47 -20.30 -14.77 2.22
CA LEU A 47 -19.71 -13.57 2.79
C LEU A 47 -20.81 -12.89 3.59
N THR A 48 -20.67 -12.87 4.92
CA THR A 48 -21.29 -11.81 5.73
C THR A 48 -21.13 -10.52 4.94
N PRO A 49 -22.18 -9.69 4.76
CA PRO A 49 -22.00 -8.38 4.15
C PRO A 49 -20.80 -7.75 4.86
N VAL A 50 -19.68 -7.66 4.15
CA VAL A 50 -18.53 -6.93 4.67
C VAL A 50 -19.09 -5.55 4.80
N GLU A 51 -19.22 -5.09 6.05
CA GLU A 51 -19.63 -3.73 6.34
C GLU A 51 -18.84 -2.86 5.35
N PRO A 52 -19.51 -2.17 4.42
CA PRO A 52 -18.84 -1.50 3.32
C PRO A 52 -17.70 -0.69 3.92
N ASP A 53 -16.46 -0.96 3.47
CA ASP A 53 -15.23 -0.43 4.05
C ASP A 53 -15.52 0.97 4.61
N GLY A 54 -15.56 1.06 5.94
CA GLY A 54 -16.26 2.14 6.63
C GLY A 54 -15.88 3.49 6.02
N ARG A 55 -16.89 4.34 5.75
CA ARG A 55 -16.75 5.63 5.03
C ARG A 55 -15.43 6.34 5.34
N ALA A 56 -14.77 6.86 4.30
CA ALA A 56 -13.58 7.68 4.46
C ALA A 56 -13.74 8.70 5.59
N ILE A 57 -12.73 8.74 6.45
CA ILE A 57 -12.64 9.68 7.56
C ILE A 57 -11.58 10.70 7.14
N PRO A 58 -11.97 11.92 6.76
CA PRO A 58 -11.01 12.94 6.33
C PRO A 58 -10.21 13.47 7.52
N LEU A 59 -9.04 14.02 7.22
CA LEU A 59 -8.24 14.76 8.18
C LEU A 59 -8.98 16.03 8.63
N PRO A 60 -8.84 16.44 9.91
CA PRO A 60 -9.32 17.73 10.39
C PRO A 60 -8.71 18.89 9.57
N SER A 61 -9.54 19.85 9.18
CA SER A 61 -9.12 21.04 8.41
C SER A 61 -9.24 22.35 9.19
N ASP A 62 -9.79 22.29 10.40
CA ASP A 62 -10.08 23.43 11.27
C ASP A 62 -8.96 23.70 12.29
N ARG A 63 -7.99 22.78 12.41
CA ARG A 63 -6.87 22.88 13.35
C ARG A 63 -5.59 22.24 12.77
N PRO A 64 -4.41 22.53 13.36
CA PRO A 64 -3.21 21.75 13.08
C PRO A 64 -3.40 20.26 13.38
N LEU A 65 -2.78 19.41 12.58
CA LEU A 65 -2.88 17.95 12.72
C LEU A 65 -2.03 17.45 13.90
N GLY A 66 -2.58 16.52 14.66
CA GLY A 66 -1.84 15.69 15.61
C GLY A 66 -1.47 14.32 15.02
N GLU A 67 -0.61 13.59 15.73
CA GLU A 67 -0.24 12.20 15.39
C GLU A 67 -1.48 11.28 15.31
N SER A 68 -2.39 11.43 16.28
CA SER A 68 -3.62 10.62 16.34
C SER A 68 -4.57 10.88 15.17
N ASP A 69 -4.61 12.11 14.64
CA ASP A 69 -5.47 12.47 13.52
C ASP A 69 -5.07 11.69 12.24
N ILE A 70 -3.76 11.50 12.02
CA ILE A 70 -3.26 10.68 10.89
C ILE A 70 -3.62 9.22 11.11
N SER A 71 -3.42 8.70 12.32
CA SER A 71 -3.72 7.28 12.63
C SER A 71 -5.21 6.92 12.53
N ALA A 72 -6.10 7.91 12.69
CA ALA A 72 -7.55 7.72 12.64
C ALA A 72 -8.15 7.92 11.23
N THR A 73 -7.37 8.45 10.28
CA THR A 73 -7.82 8.75 8.92
C THR A 73 -8.10 7.46 8.15
N ARG A 74 -9.14 7.47 7.31
CA ARG A 74 -9.50 6.33 6.44
C ARG A 74 -9.71 6.83 5.02
N PHE A 75 -9.18 6.08 4.06
CA PHE A 75 -9.26 6.39 2.64
C PHE A 75 -10.19 5.41 1.93
N ASP A 76 -10.89 5.90 0.91
CA ASP A 76 -11.66 5.04 0.02
C ASP A 76 -10.73 4.21 -0.89
N THR A 77 -11.16 3.01 -1.24
CA THR A 77 -10.44 2.13 -2.16
C THR A 77 -10.93 2.34 -3.59
N VAL A 78 -9.99 2.31 -4.55
CA VAL A 78 -10.27 2.48 -5.98
C VAL A 78 -9.53 1.44 -6.81
N VAL A 79 -10.07 1.08 -7.98
CA VAL A 79 -9.53 0.03 -8.87
C VAL A 79 -8.06 0.25 -9.23
N ARG A 80 -7.63 1.52 -9.32
CA ARG A 80 -6.23 1.90 -9.51
C ARG A 80 -5.86 2.93 -8.45
N GLY A 81 -5.05 2.51 -7.48
CA GLY A 81 -4.59 3.34 -6.38
C GLY A 81 -3.13 3.06 -6.02
N TYR A 82 -2.64 3.77 -5.01
CA TYR A 82 -1.35 3.48 -4.39
C TYR A 82 -1.42 2.16 -3.62
N ARG A 83 -0.26 1.51 -3.41
CA ARG A 83 -0.22 0.30 -2.57
C ARG A 83 -0.42 0.69 -1.12
N MET A 84 -1.40 0.07 -0.46
CA MET A 84 -1.79 0.46 0.90
C MET A 84 -0.63 0.31 1.89
N ASN A 85 0.19 -0.75 1.78
CA ASN A 85 1.37 -0.92 2.63
C ASN A 85 2.40 0.23 2.54
N GLN A 86 2.62 0.78 1.34
CA GLN A 86 3.55 1.89 1.13
C GLN A 86 2.97 3.20 1.68
N VAL A 87 1.66 3.39 1.48
CA VAL A 87 0.93 4.55 2.03
C VAL A 87 0.93 4.48 3.55
N ASP A 88 0.60 3.35 4.15
CA ASP A 88 0.56 3.14 5.59
C ASP A 88 1.94 3.37 6.23
N GLN A 89 3.01 2.86 5.61
CA GLN A 89 4.36 3.10 6.09
C GLN A 89 4.74 4.60 6.04
N ALA A 90 4.41 5.28 4.94
CA ALA A 90 4.65 6.70 4.79
C ALA A 90 3.84 7.53 5.80
N LEU A 91 2.56 7.20 6.00
CA LEU A 91 1.69 7.87 6.96
C LEU A 91 2.12 7.60 8.40
N GLN A 92 2.55 6.40 8.74
CA GLN A 92 3.08 6.08 10.07
C GLN A 92 4.35 6.90 10.36
N ARG A 93 5.26 7.00 9.38
CA ARG A 93 6.47 7.82 9.51
C ARG A 93 6.11 9.31 9.69
N ALA A 94 5.13 9.79 8.92
CA ALA A 94 4.65 11.17 9.01
C ALA A 94 3.94 11.45 10.33
N ALA A 95 3.11 10.54 10.82
CA ALA A 95 2.42 10.64 12.11
C ALA A 95 3.42 10.81 13.26
N TYR A 96 4.45 9.96 13.28
CA TYR A 96 5.54 10.08 14.24
C TYR A 96 6.28 11.42 14.14
N ASP A 97 6.61 11.87 12.93
CA ASP A 97 7.29 13.16 12.73
C ASP A 97 6.44 14.35 13.20
N ILE A 98 5.12 14.29 13.02
CA ILE A 98 4.20 15.31 13.52
C ILE A 98 4.15 15.28 15.04
N GLY A 99 3.99 14.11 15.66
CA GLY A 99 4.01 13.96 17.12
C GLY A 99 5.31 14.48 17.73
N TYR A 100 6.45 14.06 17.17
CA TYR A 100 7.78 14.54 17.58
C TYR A 100 7.92 16.06 17.48
N LYS A 101 7.49 16.67 16.37
CA LYS A 101 7.53 18.13 16.20
C LYS A 101 6.56 18.85 17.14
N GLY A 102 5.40 18.27 17.41
CA GLY A 102 4.44 18.81 18.37
C GLY A 102 5.03 18.94 19.77
N GLU A 103 5.67 17.87 20.25
CA GLU A 103 6.40 17.88 21.52
C GLU A 103 7.57 18.88 21.52
N LEU A 104 8.34 18.93 20.43
CA LEU A 104 9.44 19.88 20.28
C LEU A 104 8.98 21.34 20.38
N ILE A 105 7.85 21.66 19.76
CA ILE A 105 7.23 22.98 19.83
C ILE A 105 6.76 23.25 21.26
N GLY A 106 6.12 22.29 21.93
CA GLY A 106 5.69 22.45 23.33
C GLY A 106 6.86 22.76 24.27
N VAL A 107 8.00 22.09 24.10
CA VAL A 107 9.23 22.39 24.86
C VAL A 107 9.75 23.80 24.54
N LEU A 108 9.75 24.18 23.26
CA LEU A 108 10.21 25.51 22.84
C LEU A 108 9.30 26.63 23.38
N GLU A 109 7.99 26.42 23.40
CA GLU A 109 7.03 27.37 23.97
C GLU A 109 7.23 27.51 25.48
N ALA A 110 7.50 26.40 26.18
CA ALA A 110 7.85 26.42 27.61
C ALA A 110 9.18 27.14 27.88
N GLU A 111 10.18 26.96 27.02
CA GLU A 111 11.47 27.66 27.07
C GLU A 111 11.25 29.18 26.93
N VAL A 112 10.46 29.60 25.93
CA VAL A 112 10.11 31.01 25.70
C VAL A 112 9.33 31.59 26.88
N ALA A 113 8.41 30.84 27.47
CA ALA A 113 7.66 31.26 28.65
C ALA A 113 8.59 31.47 29.86
N ALA A 114 9.49 30.53 30.13
CA ALA A 114 10.47 30.64 31.22
C ALA A 114 11.39 31.87 31.05
N LEU A 115 11.87 32.14 29.83
CA LEU A 115 12.67 33.33 29.53
C LEU A 115 11.91 34.63 29.78
N ARG A 116 10.62 34.70 29.41
CA ARG A 116 9.77 35.88 29.66
C ARG A 116 9.54 36.13 31.15
N GLU A 117 9.55 35.07 31.96
CA GLU A 117 9.42 35.14 33.41
C GLU A 117 10.77 35.38 34.14
N GLY A 118 11.88 35.44 33.39
CA GLY A 118 13.23 35.60 33.96
C GLY A 118 13.82 34.33 34.60
N ARG A 119 13.20 33.16 34.39
CA ARG A 119 13.69 31.86 34.87
C ARG A 119 14.72 31.27 33.90
N THR A 120 15.92 31.86 33.91
CA THR A 120 16.99 31.49 32.96
C THR A 120 17.47 30.05 33.11
N ASP A 121 17.50 29.53 34.33
CA ASP A 121 17.99 28.17 34.60
C ASP A 121 17.03 27.11 34.03
N ASP A 122 15.72 27.33 34.16
CA ASP A 122 14.69 26.44 33.59
C ASP A 122 14.69 26.48 32.07
N ALA A 123 14.86 27.67 31.48
CA ALA A 123 14.96 27.83 30.04
C ALA A 123 16.18 27.08 29.46
N GLU A 124 17.34 27.18 30.11
CA GLU A 124 18.54 26.46 29.69
C GLU A 124 18.38 24.94 29.80
N ALA A 125 17.71 24.46 30.85
CA ALA A 125 17.39 23.04 31.02
C ALA A 125 16.49 22.53 29.88
N LEU A 126 15.43 23.27 29.53
CA LEU A 126 14.52 22.93 28.42
C LEU A 126 15.23 22.95 27.07
N ARG A 127 16.05 23.97 26.83
CA ARG A 127 16.89 24.07 25.63
C ARG A 127 17.80 22.86 25.47
N LYS A 128 18.50 22.49 26.53
CA LYS A 128 19.41 21.33 26.52
C LYS A 128 18.66 20.02 26.26
N ALA A 129 17.48 19.85 26.86
CA ALA A 129 16.63 18.68 26.62
C ALA A 129 16.21 18.60 25.14
N ARG A 130 15.77 19.73 24.57
CA ARG A 130 15.41 19.84 23.15
C ARG A 130 16.58 19.52 22.22
N GLU A 131 17.75 20.09 22.47
CA GLU A 131 18.96 19.84 21.67
C GLU A 131 19.37 18.36 21.75
N ALA A 132 19.26 17.73 22.92
CA ALA A 132 19.51 16.30 23.09
C ALA A 132 18.51 15.42 22.31
N SER A 133 17.24 15.81 22.25
CA SER A 133 16.21 15.11 21.46
C SER A 133 16.32 15.34 19.95
N ALA A 134 16.95 16.44 19.51
CA ALA A 134 17.17 16.76 18.10
C ALA A 134 18.45 16.14 17.52
N ALA A 135 19.39 15.74 18.38
CA ALA A 135 20.57 15.01 17.95
C ALA A 135 20.14 13.69 17.29
N PRO A 136 20.65 13.35 16.08
CA PRO A 136 20.41 12.05 15.49
C PRO A 136 20.77 10.97 16.49
N ALA A 137 19.88 10.02 16.73
CA ALA A 137 20.24 8.82 17.46
C ALA A 137 21.41 8.19 16.71
N ALA A 138 22.62 8.34 17.25
CA ALA A 138 23.77 7.62 16.75
C ALA A 138 23.37 6.14 16.73
N PRO A 139 23.66 5.38 15.65
CA PRO A 139 23.44 3.95 15.66
C PRO A 139 24.30 3.37 16.78
N GLY A 140 23.68 3.18 17.95
CA GLY A 140 24.23 2.38 19.02
C GLY A 140 24.21 0.91 18.59
N PRO A 141 25.11 0.08 19.11
CA PRO A 141 25.14 -1.34 18.79
C PRO A 141 23.88 -2.02 19.37
N ALA A 142 22.80 -2.01 18.60
CA ALA A 142 21.56 -2.72 18.86
C ALA A 142 21.34 -3.79 17.79
N GLU A 143 22.42 -4.45 17.37
CA GLU A 143 22.40 -5.52 16.39
C GLU A 143 22.70 -6.91 17.00
N GLU A 144 22.62 -7.06 18.33
CA GLU A 144 23.00 -8.33 18.99
C GLU A 144 22.15 -8.75 20.20
N ALA A 145 20.90 -8.30 20.33
CA ALA A 145 20.03 -8.71 21.43
C ALA A 145 18.56 -8.96 21.06
N ALA A 146 18.26 -9.28 19.80
CA ALA A 146 16.91 -9.68 19.39
C ALA A 146 16.91 -10.99 18.58
N THR A 147 17.77 -11.94 18.98
CA THR A 147 17.69 -13.33 18.53
C THR A 147 17.00 -14.18 19.60
N ALA A 148 15.74 -13.87 19.93
CA ALA A 148 14.88 -14.78 20.69
C ALA A 148 13.39 -14.43 20.52
N THR A 149 12.74 -15.21 19.66
CA THR A 149 11.29 -15.50 19.66
C THR A 149 10.34 -14.39 19.15
N ALA A 150 10.13 -14.39 17.83
CA ALA A 150 8.87 -14.04 17.21
C ALA A 150 8.57 -15.08 16.10
N PRO A 151 7.31 -15.51 15.90
CA PRO A 151 7.00 -16.55 14.93
C PRO A 151 7.23 -16.03 13.52
N HIS A 152 7.96 -16.82 12.73
CA HIS A 152 8.16 -16.62 11.29
C HIS A 152 6.79 -16.56 10.61
N ILE A 153 6.42 -15.40 10.06
CA ILE A 153 5.41 -15.32 9.00
C ILE A 153 6.20 -15.35 7.70
N ASP A 154 6.04 -16.43 6.95
CA ASP A 154 6.66 -16.62 5.64
C ASP A 154 6.20 -15.51 4.69
N LEU A 155 7.03 -14.49 4.53
CA LEU A 155 7.01 -13.62 3.36
C LEU A 155 7.47 -14.50 2.19
N ILE A 156 6.50 -14.89 1.37
CA ILE A 156 6.72 -15.49 0.06
C ILE A 156 7.80 -14.69 -0.66
N SER A 157 8.96 -15.30 -0.85
CA SER A 157 9.93 -14.91 -1.87
C SER A 157 9.24 -14.98 -3.23
N GLY A 158 8.78 -13.84 -3.72
CA GLY A 158 8.54 -13.64 -5.13
C GLY A 158 9.88 -13.29 -5.78
N ASP A 159 10.53 -14.30 -6.37
CA ASP A 159 11.51 -14.09 -7.43
C ASP A 159 10.80 -13.34 -8.57
N ASP A 160 11.07 -12.05 -8.71
CA ASP A 160 10.95 -11.36 -10.00
C ASP A 160 12.36 -10.86 -10.35
N PRO A 161 12.97 -11.31 -11.46
CA PRO A 161 14.27 -10.82 -11.87
C PRO A 161 14.14 -9.34 -12.29
N ILE A 162 14.91 -8.49 -11.61
CA ILE A 162 15.20 -7.13 -12.04
C ILE A 162 15.98 -7.20 -13.36
N ASP A 163 15.30 -6.97 -14.49
CA ASP A 163 15.97 -6.70 -15.76
C ASP A 163 16.76 -5.39 -15.64
N GLU A 164 18.07 -5.56 -15.71
CA GLU A 164 19.11 -4.54 -15.73
C GLU A 164 18.98 -3.68 -16.99
N VAL A 165 18.31 -2.54 -16.90
CA VAL A 165 18.41 -1.48 -17.93
C VAL A 165 19.71 -0.70 -17.73
N ALA A 166 20.78 -1.26 -18.29
CA ALA A 166 22.02 -0.55 -18.53
C ALA A 166 21.83 0.52 -19.63
N GLY A 167 22.21 1.77 -19.31
CA GLY A 167 22.62 2.73 -20.34
C GLY A 167 22.07 4.15 -20.20
N LEU A 168 22.68 4.97 -19.33
CA LEU A 168 22.74 6.42 -19.54
C LEU A 168 24.11 6.94 -19.03
N PRO A 169 24.90 7.67 -19.84
CA PRO A 169 26.25 8.07 -19.46
C PRO A 169 26.26 9.16 -18.37
N PRO A 170 27.34 9.26 -17.57
CA PRO A 170 27.45 10.19 -16.45
C PRO A 170 27.64 11.63 -16.95
N HIS A 171 26.73 12.52 -16.56
CA HIS A 171 26.98 13.96 -16.67
C HIS A 171 27.98 14.38 -15.59
N ALA A 172 29.18 14.75 -16.04
CA ALA A 172 30.23 15.32 -15.22
C ALA A 172 29.79 16.67 -14.63
N HIS A 173 30.17 16.89 -13.37
CA HIS A 173 30.06 18.15 -12.65
C HIS A 173 30.79 19.29 -13.38
N GLU A 174 30.10 20.40 -13.61
CA GLU A 174 30.74 21.69 -13.89
C GLU A 174 30.55 22.60 -12.66
N PRO A 175 31.62 23.11 -12.04
CA PRO A 175 31.53 23.91 -10.83
C PRO A 175 31.17 25.37 -11.15
N ALA A 176 30.31 25.94 -10.30
CA ALA A 176 30.01 27.36 -10.26
C ALA A 176 31.22 28.18 -9.78
N GLU A 177 31.53 29.28 -10.48
CA GLU A 177 32.18 30.52 -10.00
C GLU A 177 32.39 31.41 -11.25
N LYS A 178 32.21 32.73 -11.32
CA LYS A 178 32.24 33.84 -10.37
C LYS A 178 31.54 35.03 -11.05
N LYS A 179 30.79 35.84 -10.29
CA LYS A 179 30.52 37.26 -10.62
C LYS A 179 31.86 38.01 -10.58
N PRO A 180 32.11 39.06 -11.41
CA PRO A 180 31.69 40.40 -10.99
C PRO A 180 31.45 41.46 -12.10
N ALA A 181 30.99 42.63 -11.64
CA ALA A 181 31.22 43.99 -12.16
C ALA A 181 30.37 44.53 -13.34
N GLU A 182 29.31 45.27 -12.97
CA GLU A 182 29.17 46.73 -13.17
C GLU A 182 29.96 47.44 -14.31
N LYS A 183 29.20 48.00 -15.27
CA LYS A 183 29.35 49.31 -15.95
C LYS A 183 28.08 49.50 -16.81
N LYS A 184 27.20 50.47 -16.55
CA LYS A 184 27.22 51.90 -16.92
C LYS A 184 27.59 52.15 -18.39
N ASP A 185 26.83 53.09 -18.98
CA ASP A 185 27.00 53.80 -20.27
C ASP A 185 25.83 53.44 -21.21
N ASP A 186 24.77 54.27 -21.24
CA ASP A 186 24.58 55.43 -22.15
C ASP A 186 23.99 54.98 -23.49
N GLU A 187 22.68 55.21 -23.70
CA GLU A 187 22.09 56.00 -24.80
C GLU A 187 20.56 56.15 -24.60
#